data_AF-A0A527ICB7-F1
#
_entry.id   AF-A0A527ICB7-F1
#
_cell.length_a   1.000
_cell.length_b   1.000
_cell.length_c   1.000
_cell.angle_alpha   90.00
_cell.angle_beta   90.00
_cell.angle_gamma   90.00
#
_symmetry.space_group_name_H-M   'P 1'
#
loop_
_entity.id
_entity.type
_entity.pdbx_description
1 polymer ?
#
loop_
_entity_poly.entity_id
_entity_poly.type
_entity_poly.pdbx_seq_one_letter_code
_entity_poly.pdbx_strand_id
1 'polypeptide(L)'
;IYWTSVGCRLFDAETCRCSDYVNRLARVPDCVGLTPQNVRTISWLPSTCAYRLVAEGRDLYWWHRLVSGSAETVHEAGISMRGRVKASETDLAEPEDYLDYVLDEEP
;
A
#
# COMPACT_ATOMS: atom_id res chain seq x y z
N ILE A 1 -3.89 3.64 -14.49
CA ILE A 1 -3.72 3.01 -13.16
C ILE A 1 -4.78 3.60 -12.27
N TYR A 2 -5.46 2.77 -11.50
CA TYR A 2 -6.55 3.18 -10.61
C TYR A 2 -6.15 2.84 -9.18
N TRP A 3 -6.44 3.73 -8.26
CA TRP A 3 -6.38 3.45 -6.83
C TRP A 3 -7.72 2.87 -6.40
N THR A 4 -7.70 1.83 -5.58
CA THR A 4 -8.92 1.20 -5.08
C THR A 4 -8.87 1.05 -3.57
N SER A 5 -10.03 0.91 -2.95
CA SER A 5 -10.20 0.53 -1.55
C SER A 5 -10.21 -0.99 -1.33
N VAL A 6 -9.63 -1.76 -2.25
CA VAL A 6 -9.56 -3.22 -2.17
C VAL A 6 -8.24 -3.65 -1.54
N GLY A 7 -8.31 -4.50 -0.52
CA GLY A 7 -7.14 -5.14 0.08
C GLY A 7 -6.79 -6.46 -0.60
N CYS A 8 -5.49 -6.75 -0.73
CA CYS A 8 -5.05 -8.09 -1.14
C CYS A 8 -5.49 -9.16 -0.13
N ARG A 9 -5.57 -10.44 -0.53
CA ARG A 9 -5.98 -11.58 0.31
C ARG A 9 -5.16 -11.77 1.59
N LEU A 10 -3.95 -11.21 1.64
CA LEU A 10 -3.06 -11.26 2.80
C LEU A 10 -3.02 -9.94 3.59
N PHE A 11 -3.78 -8.92 3.18
CA PHE A 11 -3.83 -7.64 3.89
C PHE A 11 -4.83 -7.70 5.04
N ASP A 12 -4.36 -7.44 6.25
CA ASP A 12 -5.19 -7.24 7.43
C ASP A 12 -5.52 -5.76 7.56
N ALA A 13 -6.79 -5.41 7.37
CA ALA A 13 -7.29 -4.04 7.40
C ALA A 13 -7.35 -3.41 8.81
N GLU A 14 -7.41 -4.24 9.86
CA GLU A 14 -7.40 -3.76 11.24
C GLU A 14 -5.99 -3.33 11.64
N THR A 15 -5.01 -4.22 11.41
CA THR A 15 -3.62 -3.94 11.78
C THR A 15 -2.86 -3.13 10.72
N CYS A 16 -3.39 -3.03 9.49
CA CYS A 16 -2.73 -2.46 8.31
C CYS A 16 -1.40 -3.15 7.97
N ARG A 17 -1.37 -4.49 8.09
CA ARG A 17 -0.17 -5.29 7.84
C ARG A 17 -0.49 -6.49 6.97
N CYS A 18 0.56 -7.02 6.32
CA CYS A 18 0.46 -8.31 5.67
C CYS A 18 0.47 -9.41 6.74
N SER A 19 -0.53 -10.29 6.73
CA SER A 19 -0.69 -11.39 7.68
C SER A 19 0.36 -12.49 7.52
N ASP A 20 0.95 -12.63 6.32
CA ASP A 20 2.01 -13.60 6.01
C ASP A 20 3.10 -12.96 5.14
N TYR A 21 3.75 -11.93 5.71
CA TYR A 21 4.75 -11.17 4.97
C TYR A 21 5.92 -12.05 4.50
N VAL A 22 6.32 -13.06 5.27
CA VAL A 22 7.45 -13.95 4.94
C VAL A 22 7.19 -14.72 3.65
N ASN A 23 5.98 -15.25 3.46
CA ASN A 23 5.65 -16.08 2.29
C ASN A 23 4.84 -15.35 1.21
N ARG A 24 4.63 -14.03 1.34
CA ARG A 24 3.73 -13.25 0.48
C ARG A 24 3.96 -13.42 -1.03
N LEU A 25 5.23 -13.45 -1.46
CA LEU A 25 5.58 -13.57 -2.89
C LEU A 25 5.27 -14.95 -3.46
N ALA A 26 5.30 -15.99 -2.62
CA ALA A 26 4.92 -17.35 -3.03
C ALA A 26 3.39 -17.53 -3.04
N ARG A 27 2.67 -16.81 -2.16
CA ARG A 27 1.22 -16.94 -1.98
C ARG A 27 0.39 -16.01 -2.87
N VAL A 28 0.96 -14.89 -3.30
CA VAL A 28 0.29 -13.86 -4.11
C VAL A 28 1.19 -13.53 -5.30
N PRO A 29 0.90 -14.08 -6.50
CA PRO A 29 1.74 -13.90 -7.70
C PRO A 29 1.98 -12.43 -8.08
N ASP A 30 0.99 -11.57 -7.85
CA ASP A 30 1.05 -10.15 -8.19
C ASP A 30 1.69 -9.28 -7.08
N CYS A 31 2.09 -9.89 -5.95
CA CYS A 31 2.76 -9.15 -4.88
C CYS A 31 4.14 -8.68 -5.33
N VAL A 32 4.38 -7.38 -5.25
CA VAL A 32 5.63 -6.77 -5.74
C VAL A 32 6.70 -6.74 -4.67
N GLY A 33 7.81 -7.44 -4.92
CA GLY A 33 9.03 -7.32 -4.13
C GLY A 33 9.82 -6.07 -4.51
N LEU A 34 9.72 -5.01 -3.72
CA LEU A 34 10.47 -3.77 -3.95
C LEU A 34 11.97 -3.96 -3.66
N THR A 35 12.79 -3.51 -4.59
CA THR A 35 14.25 -3.48 -4.50
C THR A 35 14.75 -2.06 -4.85
N PRO A 36 15.95 -1.66 -4.39
CA PRO A 36 16.53 -0.38 -4.79
C PRO A 36 16.64 -0.20 -6.31
N GLN A 37 16.72 -1.29 -7.08
CA GLN A 37 16.82 -1.27 -8.53
C GLN A 37 15.46 -1.06 -9.20
N ASN A 38 14.45 -1.84 -8.84
CA ASN A 38 13.15 -1.77 -9.51
C ASN A 38 12.28 -0.58 -9.08
N VAL A 39 12.50 -0.01 -7.88
CA VAL A 39 11.73 1.16 -7.44
C VAL A 39 11.89 2.34 -8.40
N ARG A 40 13.06 2.47 -9.04
CA ARG A 40 13.34 3.52 -10.04
C ARG A 40 12.62 3.34 -11.37
N THR A 41 12.06 2.16 -11.61
CA THR A 41 11.35 1.82 -12.86
C THR A 41 9.83 1.71 -12.66
N ILE A 42 9.36 1.61 -11.42
CA ILE A 42 7.94 1.49 -11.11
C ILE A 42 7.32 2.89 -11.08
N SER A 43 6.47 3.20 -12.06
CA SER A 43 5.86 4.53 -12.23
C SER A 43 4.63 4.78 -11.35
N TRP A 44 4.16 3.77 -10.63
CA TRP A 44 2.84 3.78 -9.99
C TRP A 44 2.86 3.73 -8.47
N LEU A 45 4.03 3.87 -7.86
CA LEU A 45 4.09 4.02 -6.40
C LEU A 45 3.44 5.34 -5.98
N PRO A 46 2.68 5.35 -4.86
CA PRO A 46 2.09 6.58 -4.33
C PRO A 46 3.14 7.69 -4.18
N SER A 47 2.74 8.94 -4.37
CA SER A 47 3.59 10.13 -4.21
C SER A 47 4.27 10.23 -2.84
N THR A 48 3.68 9.60 -1.81
CA THR A 48 4.18 9.55 -0.44
C THR A 48 4.95 8.26 -0.12
N CYS A 49 5.08 7.33 -1.06
CA CYS A 49 5.79 6.07 -0.85
C CYS A 49 7.26 6.34 -0.46
N ALA A 50 7.69 5.82 0.69
CA ALA A 50 9.04 6.03 1.21
C ALA A 50 10.14 5.60 0.21
N TYR A 51 9.93 4.48 -0.47
CA TYR A 51 10.89 4.00 -1.48
C TYR A 51 11.01 4.97 -2.66
N ARG A 52 9.89 5.55 -3.12
CA ARG A 52 9.87 6.55 -4.19
C ARG A 52 10.56 7.83 -3.74
N LEU A 53 10.22 8.36 -2.56
CA LEU A 53 10.83 9.57 -2.01
C LEU A 53 12.36 9.44 -1.93
N VAL A 54 12.85 8.34 -1.35
CA VAL A 54 14.30 8.06 -1.25
C VAL A 54 14.95 7.93 -2.62
N ALA A 55 14.30 7.27 -3.58
CA ALA A 55 14.82 7.13 -4.94
C ALA A 55 14.90 8.48 -5.68
N GLU A 56 13.99 9.41 -5.38
CA GLU A 56 13.96 10.78 -5.90
C GLU A 56 14.88 11.74 -5.10
N GLY A 57 15.55 11.28 -4.04
CA GLY A 57 16.39 12.12 -3.19
C GLY A 57 15.61 13.09 -2.29
N ARG A 58 14.35 12.77 -1.98
CA ARG A 58 13.46 13.56 -1.11
C ARG A 58 13.45 13.00 0.31
N ASP A 59 13.22 13.89 1.27
CA ASP A 59 13.03 13.51 2.67
C ASP A 59 11.71 12.76 2.89
N LEU A 60 11.69 11.94 3.94
CA LEU A 60 10.47 11.29 4.43
C LEU A 60 9.65 12.29 5.25
N TYR A 61 8.33 12.21 5.15
CA TYR A 61 7.43 13.04 5.95
C TYR A 61 7.57 12.76 7.45
N TRP A 62 7.23 13.76 8.28
CA TRP A 62 7.35 13.69 9.75
C TRP A 62 6.62 12.49 10.37
N TRP A 63 5.50 12.08 9.77
CA TRP A 63 4.67 10.97 10.25
C TRP A 63 5.22 9.60 9.88
N HIS A 64 6.25 9.53 9.03
CA HIS A 64 6.84 8.26 8.61
C HIS A 64 7.58 7.60 9.77
N ARG A 65 7.40 6.28 9.97
CA ARG A 65 7.96 5.54 11.12
C ARG A 65 9.47 5.69 11.30
N LEU A 66 10.23 5.77 10.21
CA LEU A 66 11.69 5.98 10.27
C LEU A 66 12.10 7.38 10.76
N VAL A 67 11.18 8.35 10.71
CA VAL A 67 11.36 9.72 11.21
C VAL A 67 10.77 9.87 12.61
N SER A 68 9.53 9.44 12.80
CA SER A 68 8.81 9.59 14.08
C SER A 68 9.19 8.54 15.14
N GLY A 69 9.74 7.40 14.73
CA GLY A 69 9.98 6.23 15.58
C GLY A 69 8.72 5.42 15.92
N SER A 70 7.52 5.91 15.58
CA SER A 70 6.24 5.28 15.92
C SER A 70 5.52 4.76 14.69
N ALA A 71 4.87 3.60 14.82
CA ALA A 71 3.98 3.08 13.79
C ALA A 71 2.59 3.76 13.83
N GLU A 72 2.25 4.46 14.92
CA GLU A 72 0.93 5.08 15.06
C GLU A 72 0.82 6.42 14.31
N THR A 73 1.93 7.10 14.03
CA THR A 73 1.90 8.44 13.41
C THR A 73 1.34 8.45 12.00
N VAL A 74 1.42 7.35 11.24
CA VAL A 74 0.75 7.23 9.93
C VAL A 74 -0.78 7.21 10.06
N HIS A 75 -1.28 6.65 11.17
CA HIS A 75 -2.70 6.57 11.47
C HIS A 75 -3.20 7.92 11.99
N GLU A 76 -2.46 8.53 12.91
CA GLU A 76 -2.75 9.88 13.44
C GLU A 76 -2.75 10.95 12.34
N ALA A 77 -1.81 10.87 11.39
CA ALA A 77 -1.76 11.78 10.24
C ALA A 77 -2.82 11.49 9.17
N GLY A 78 -3.60 10.40 9.31
CA GLY A 78 -4.63 10.03 8.35
C GLY A 78 -4.10 9.60 6.98
N ILE A 79 -2.86 9.10 6.89
CA ILE A 79 -2.23 8.63 5.63
C ILE A 79 -2.26 7.09 5.52
N SER A 80 -2.77 6.39 6.53
CA SER A 80 -2.93 4.93 6.49
C SER A 80 -4.24 4.48 5.82
N MET A 81 -4.26 3.25 5.31
CA MET A 81 -5.49 2.59 4.85
C MET A 81 -6.42 2.07 5.97
N ARG A 82 -6.11 2.33 7.25
CA ARG A 82 -6.93 1.88 8.39
C ARG A 82 -8.34 2.45 8.27
N GLY A 83 -9.35 1.59 8.27
CA GLY A 83 -10.76 1.97 8.09
C GLY A 83 -11.15 2.42 6.67
N ARG A 84 -10.23 2.38 5.70
CA ARG A 84 -10.48 2.77 4.29
C ARG A 84 -10.69 1.59 3.36
N VAL A 85 -10.24 0.40 3.72
CA VAL A 85 -10.48 -0.83 2.93
C VAL A 85 -11.96 -1.23 3.00
N LYS A 86 -12.57 -1.47 1.85
CA LYS A 86 -14.00 -1.78 1.69
C LYS A 86 -14.27 -3.21 1.22
N ALA A 87 -13.29 -3.87 0.62
CA ALA A 87 -13.39 -5.26 0.16
C ALA A 87 -12.04 -5.97 0.18
N SER A 88 -12.05 -7.31 0.24
CA SER A 88 -10.90 -8.14 -0.07
C SER A 88 -10.93 -8.53 -1.55
N GLU A 89 -9.76 -8.67 -2.18
CA GLU A 89 -9.66 -9.19 -3.56
C GLU A 89 -10.30 -10.57 -3.74
N THR A 90 -10.44 -11.34 -2.66
CA THR A 90 -11.08 -12.67 -2.67
C THR A 90 -12.59 -12.61 -2.79
N ASP A 91 -13.19 -11.46 -2.50
CA ASP A 91 -14.63 -11.24 -2.54
C ASP A 91 -15.08 -10.77 -3.94
N LEU A 92 -14.12 -10.44 -4.81
CA LEU A 92 -14.33 -9.97 -6.18
C LEU A 92 -14.21 -11.15 -7.14
N ALA A 93 -15.24 -11.36 -7.96
CA ALA A 93 -15.30 -12.50 -8.88
C ALA A 93 -14.60 -12.16 -10.21
N GLU A 94 -14.82 -10.96 -10.71
CA GLU A 94 -14.31 -10.50 -11.99
C GLU A 94 -13.44 -9.23 -11.83
N PRO A 95 -12.48 -8.98 -12.74
CA PRO A 95 -11.67 -7.76 -12.70
C PRO A 95 -12.48 -6.46 -12.75
N GLU A 96 -13.68 -6.51 -13.34
CA GLU A 96 -14.61 -5.39 -13.46
C GLU A 96 -15.11 -4.92 -12.09
N ASP A 97 -15.23 -5.84 -11.13
CA ASP A 97 -15.75 -5.57 -9.78
C ASP A 97 -14.86 -4.58 -9.01
N TYR A 98 -13.58 -4.46 -9.39
CA TYR A 98 -12.67 -3.47 -8.80
C TYR A 98 -13.11 -2.03 -9.10
N LEU A 99 -13.85 -1.78 -10.18
CA LEU A 99 -14.28 -0.45 -10.59
C LEU A 99 -15.23 0.19 -9.57
N ASP A 100 -16.01 -0.62 -8.85
CA ASP A 100 -16.91 -0.16 -7.79
C ASP A 100 -16.16 0.37 -6.55
N TYR A 101 -14.86 0.09 -6.45
CA TYR A 101 -14.02 0.45 -5.31
C TYR A 101 -12.95 1.48 -5.65
N VAL A 102 -12.99 2.07 -6.84
CA VAL A 102 -12.03 3.08 -7.29
C VAL A 102 -12.13 4.34 -6.42
N LEU A 103 -10.98 4.89 -6.08
CA LEU A 103 -10.84 6.14 -5.33
C LEU A 103 -10.67 7.31 -6.30
N ASP A 104 -11.28 8.45 -5.97
CA ASP A 104 -11.16 9.69 -6.73
C ASP A 104 -9.74 10.29 -6.67
N GLU A 105 -9.02 10.02 -5.57
CA GLU A 105 -7.70 10.57 -5.29
C GLU A 105 -6.72 9.48 -4.82
N GLU A 106 -5.44 9.81 -4.79
CA GLU A 106 -4.42 8.95 -4.21
C GLU A 106 -4.68 8.78 -2.70
N PRO A 107 -4.65 7.53 -2.17
CA PRO A 107 -4.98 7.24 -0.78
C PRO A 107 -3.94 7.73 0.24
#